data_AF-A0A2G6MWD8-F1
#
_entry.id   AF-A0A2G6MWD8-F1
#
_cell.length_a   1.000
_cell.length_b   1.000
_cell.length_c   1.000
_cell.angle_alpha   90.00
_cell.angle_beta   90.00
_cell.angle_gamma   90.00
#
_symmetry.space_group_name_H-M   'P 1'
#
loop_
_entity.id
_entity.type
_entity.pdbx_description
1 polymer ?
#
loop_
_entity_poly.entity_id
_entity_poly.type
_entity_poly.pdbx_seq_one_letter_code
_entity_poly.pdbx_strand_id
1 'polypeptide(L)'
;MTSLREKITFILTAIAFLLFHLRISTDMQATASGTLYQILLTAPYAIGFTYIITVVFKKMTGAGKLPWDRYLRIYFTIAILFAFFFALYEYAGGDEESADLKNLPILSGCLEDDTRKVPLYLA
;
A
#
# COMPACT_ATOMS: atom_id res chain seq x y z
N MET A 1 16.56 -25.41 18.77
CA MET A 1 17.10 -24.03 18.84
C MET A 1 16.76 -23.35 17.53
N THR A 2 15.87 -22.35 17.53
CA THR A 2 15.57 -21.59 16.31
C THR A 2 16.85 -20.93 15.81
N SER A 3 17.25 -21.22 14.58
CA SER A 3 18.53 -20.73 14.06
C SER A 3 18.49 -19.19 13.92
N LEU A 4 19.63 -18.52 14.10
CA LEU A 4 19.74 -17.07 13.86
C LEU A 4 19.17 -16.66 12.49
N ARG A 5 19.31 -17.52 11.48
CA ARG A 5 18.77 -17.31 10.13
C ARG A 5 17.24 -17.21 10.13
N GLU A 6 16.54 -18.08 10.86
CA GLU A 6 15.07 -18.07 10.91
C GLU A 6 14.53 -16.75 11.49
N LYS A 7 15.20 -16.21 12.52
CA LYS A 7 14.86 -14.92 13.12
C LYS A 7 15.13 -13.76 12.17
N ILE A 8 16.29 -13.76 11.50
CA ILE A 8 16.64 -12.71 10.52
C ILE A 8 15.62 -12.70 9.38
N THR A 9 15.32 -13.85 8.79
CA THR A 9 14.33 -13.92 7.68
C THR A 9 12.95 -13.48 8.15
N PHE A 10 12.55 -13.81 9.38
CA PHE A 10 11.28 -13.36 9.94
C PHE A 10 11.23 -11.83 10.08
N ILE A 11 12.28 -11.23 10.64
CA ILE A 11 12.40 -9.78 10.78
C ILE A 11 12.40 -9.10 9.42
N LEU A 12 13.14 -9.63 8.44
CA LEU A 12 13.15 -9.10 7.07
C LEU A 12 11.75 -9.14 6.44
N THR A 13 10.98 -10.22 6.63
CA THR A 13 9.60 -10.28 6.12
C THR A 13 8.67 -9.29 6.81
N ALA A 14 8.85 -9.04 8.11
CA ALA A 14 8.05 -8.05 8.85
C ALA A 14 8.40 -6.60 8.42
N ILE A 15 9.67 -6.31 8.19
CA ILE A 15 10.11 -5.01 7.67
C ILE A 15 9.57 -4.81 6.26
N ALA A 16 9.71 -5.80 5.38
CA ALA A 16 9.15 -5.73 4.03
C ALA A 16 7.63 -5.52 4.06
N PHE A 17 6.92 -6.22 4.95
CA PHE A 17 5.48 -6.02 5.16
C PHE A 17 5.14 -4.56 5.49
N LEU A 18 5.88 -3.93 6.41
CA LEU A 18 5.67 -2.53 6.76
C LEU A 18 5.99 -1.59 5.59
N LEU A 19 7.09 -1.83 4.87
CA LEU A 19 7.51 -0.97 3.74
C LEU A 19 6.48 -0.98 2.60
N PHE A 20 5.89 -2.13 2.29
CA PHE A 20 4.86 -2.22 1.25
C PHE A 20 3.51 -1.63 1.66
N HIS A 21 3.20 -1.58 2.95
CA HIS A 21 1.97 -0.96 3.45
C HIS A 21 2.15 0.53 3.77
N LEU A 22 3.39 1.04 3.74
CA LEU A 22 3.68 2.42 4.06
C LEU A 22 3.11 3.34 2.97
N ARG A 23 2.06 4.08 3.32
CA ARG A 23 1.45 5.09 2.44
C ARG A 23 2.02 6.47 2.76
N ILE A 24 3.00 6.94 1.98
CA ILE A 24 3.59 8.26 2.17
C ILE A 24 2.57 9.34 1.81
N SER A 25 2.28 10.23 2.75
CA SER A 25 1.38 11.38 2.57
C SER A 25 2.10 12.68 2.97
N THR A 26 1.45 13.82 2.76
CA THR A 26 2.00 15.15 3.09
C THR A 26 2.23 15.34 4.59
N ASP A 27 1.42 14.69 5.41
CA ASP A 27 1.49 14.78 6.86
C ASP A 27 1.84 13.44 7.52
N MET A 28 2.58 13.49 8.63
CA MET A 28 2.93 12.29 9.41
C MET A 28 1.69 11.56 9.95
N GLN A 29 0.66 12.32 10.38
CA GLN A 29 -0.61 11.75 10.83
C GLN A 29 -1.40 11.12 9.68
N ALA A 30 -1.40 11.74 8.50
CA ALA A 30 -2.03 11.19 7.30
C ALA A 30 -1.33 9.91 6.81
N THR A 31 0.00 9.86 6.92
CA THR A 31 0.82 8.68 6.61
C THR A 31 0.48 7.52 7.54
N ALA A 32 0.43 7.77 8.85
CA ALA A 32 0.12 6.73 9.84
C ALA A 32 -1.31 6.20 9.72
N SER A 33 -2.30 7.09 9.61
CA SER A 33 -3.71 6.70 9.45
C SER A 33 -3.97 6.01 8.11
N GLY A 34 -3.37 6.49 7.01
CA GLY A 34 -3.45 5.86 5.70
C GLY A 34 -2.82 4.45 5.68
N THR A 35 -1.64 4.29 6.26
CA THR A 35 -0.98 2.98 6.41
C THR A 35 -1.83 2.02 7.24
N LEU A 36 -2.38 2.49 8.36
CA LEU A 36 -3.24 1.66 9.21
C LEU A 36 -4.54 1.24 8.49
N TYR A 37 -5.16 2.18 7.76
CA TYR A 37 -6.34 1.91 6.97
C TYR A 37 -6.07 0.90 5.86
N GLN A 38 -4.93 1.01 5.17
CA GLN A 38 -4.49 0.05 4.17
C GLN A 38 -4.30 -1.34 4.77
N ILE A 39 -3.64 -1.45 5.93
CA ILE A 39 -3.49 -2.73 6.65
C ILE A 39 -4.85 -3.29 7.06
N LEU A 40 -5.78 -2.47 7.56
CA LEU A 40 -7.12 -2.90 7.95
C LEU A 40 -7.92 -3.44 6.78
N LEU A 41 -7.79 -2.82 5.60
CA LEU A 41 -8.44 -3.29 4.39
C LEU A 41 -7.84 -4.60 3.89
N THR A 42 -6.52 -4.78 3.95
CA THR A 42 -5.86 -6.00 3.44
C THR A 42 -5.88 -7.16 4.43
N ALA A 43 -5.93 -6.89 5.74
CA ALA A 43 -5.89 -7.89 6.80
C ALA A 43 -6.94 -9.02 6.67
N PRO A 44 -8.25 -8.77 6.47
CA PRO A 44 -9.23 -9.85 6.37
C PRO A 44 -8.98 -10.76 5.16
N TYR A 45 -8.58 -10.19 4.03
CA TYR A 45 -8.22 -10.96 2.84
C TYR A 45 -6.95 -11.79 3.08
N ALA A 46 -5.91 -11.18 3.65
CA ALA A 46 -4.67 -11.88 3.97
C ALA A 46 -4.89 -13.02 4.98
N ILE A 47 -5.75 -12.85 5.98
CA ILE A 47 -6.14 -13.90 6.95
C ILE A 47 -6.86 -15.04 6.22
N GLY A 48 -7.85 -14.73 5.38
CA GLY A 48 -8.61 -15.73 4.63
C GLY A 48 -7.71 -16.59 3.73
N PHE A 49 -6.84 -15.96 2.96
CA PHE A 49 -5.88 -16.67 2.11
C PHE A 49 -4.84 -17.46 2.92
N THR A 50 -4.36 -16.92 4.04
CA THR A 50 -3.44 -17.64 4.94
C THR A 50 -4.10 -18.92 5.48
N TYR A 51 -5.37 -18.84 5.87
CA TYR A 51 -6.14 -20.00 6.32
C TYR A 51 -6.24 -21.07 5.21
N ILE A 52 -6.62 -20.68 3.99
CA ILE A 52 -6.73 -21.61 2.86
C ILE A 52 -5.38 -22.29 2.59
N ILE A 53 -4.29 -21.51 2.48
CA ILE A 53 -2.95 -22.03 2.21
C ILE A 53 -2.51 -23.01 3.31
N THR A 54 -2.71 -22.65 4.57
CA THR A 54 -2.28 -23.50 5.70
C THR A 54 -3.06 -24.80 5.77
N VAL A 55 -4.36 -24.80 5.43
CA VAL A 55 -5.17 -26.03 5.30
C VAL A 55 -4.67 -26.91 4.16
N VAL A 56 -4.36 -26.34 3.00
CA VAL A 56 -3.81 -27.07 1.85
C VAL A 56 -2.47 -27.69 2.21
N PHE A 57 -1.54 -26.92 2.79
CA PHE A 57 -0.24 -27.43 3.24
C PHE A 57 -0.37 -28.57 4.24
N LYS A 58 -1.29 -28.44 5.20
CA LYS A 58 -1.56 -29.47 6.20
C LYS A 58 -2.07 -30.76 5.55
N LYS A 59 -2.96 -30.66 4.56
CA LYS A 59 -3.44 -31.82 3.79
C LYS A 59 -2.33 -32.48 2.98
N MET A 60 -1.45 -31.71 2.34
CA MET A 60 -0.38 -32.25 1.49
C MET A 60 0.74 -32.93 2.27
N THR A 61 1.11 -32.36 3.43
CA THR A 61 2.25 -32.87 4.20
C THR A 61 1.86 -33.96 5.19
N GLY A 62 0.56 -34.19 5.43
CA GLY A 62 0.07 -35.06 6.50
C GLY A 62 0.53 -34.63 7.89
N ALA A 63 1.16 -33.45 8.01
CA ALA A 63 1.81 -33.00 9.21
C ALA A 63 0.78 -32.53 10.25
N GLY A 64 1.18 -32.61 11.52
CA GLY A 64 0.42 -32.05 12.64
C GLY A 64 0.28 -30.52 12.58
N LYS A 65 -0.05 -29.88 13.71
CA LYS A 65 -0.19 -28.43 13.78
C LYS A 65 1.10 -27.74 13.30
N LEU A 66 1.00 -26.84 12.31
CA LEU A 66 2.11 -25.99 11.90
C LEU A 66 2.56 -25.07 13.07
N PRO A 67 3.86 -24.75 13.19
CA PRO A 67 4.33 -23.76 14.15
C PRO A 67 3.82 -22.36 13.78
N TRP A 68 3.53 -21.53 14.79
CA TRP A 68 2.95 -20.18 14.64
C TRP A 68 3.79 -19.26 13.75
N ASP A 69 5.11 -19.39 13.83
CA ASP A 69 6.07 -18.68 12.98
C ASP A 69 5.79 -18.87 11.48
N ARG A 70 5.37 -20.07 11.06
CA ARG A 70 5.05 -20.35 9.66
C ARG A 70 3.75 -19.68 9.22
N TYR A 71 2.75 -19.59 10.09
CA TYR A 71 1.51 -18.86 9.81
C TYR A 71 1.79 -17.37 9.57
N LEU A 72 2.59 -16.76 10.44
CA LEU A 72 2.95 -15.34 10.32
C LEU A 72 3.74 -15.05 9.04
N ARG A 73 4.70 -15.91 8.66
CA ARG A 73 5.43 -15.74 7.39
C ARG A 73 4.49 -15.80 6.20
N ILE A 74 3.61 -16.81 6.14
CA ILE A 74 2.63 -16.96 5.05
C ILE A 74 1.73 -15.72 4.99
N TYR A 75 1.24 -15.25 6.15
CA TYR A 75 0.46 -14.02 6.25
C TYR A 75 1.19 -12.81 5.68
N PHE A 76 2.44 -12.56 6.11
CA PHE A 76 3.22 -11.44 5.60
C PHE A 76 3.44 -11.53 4.09
N THR A 77 3.75 -12.72 3.56
CA THR A 77 3.95 -12.90 2.12
C THR A 77 2.68 -12.58 1.33
N ILE A 78 1.53 -13.08 1.77
CA ILE A 78 0.25 -12.82 1.10
C ILE A 78 -0.11 -11.34 1.20
N ALA A 79 0.04 -10.74 2.38
CA ALA A 79 -0.28 -9.33 2.57
C ALA A 79 0.62 -8.40 1.74
N ILE A 80 1.92 -8.72 1.59
CA ILE A 80 2.82 -7.99 0.69
C ILE A 80 2.34 -8.07 -0.75
N LEU A 81 1.89 -9.25 -1.22
CA LEU A 81 1.35 -9.38 -2.58
C LEU A 81 0.11 -8.50 -2.77
N PHE A 82 -0.82 -8.49 -1.82
CA PHE A 82 -2.00 -7.61 -1.87
C PHE A 82 -1.61 -6.13 -1.88
N ALA A 83 -0.71 -5.71 -1.00
CA ALA A 83 -0.23 -4.33 -0.96
C ALA A 83 0.45 -3.92 -2.28
N PHE A 84 1.22 -4.83 -2.88
CA PHE A 84 1.84 -4.62 -4.19
C PHE A 84 0.80 -4.43 -5.30
N PHE A 85 -0.21 -5.31 -5.38
CA PHE A 85 -1.29 -5.16 -6.38
C PHE A 85 -2.12 -3.90 -6.15
N PHE A 86 -2.34 -3.50 -4.89
CA PHE A 86 -3.04 -2.27 -4.57
C PHE A 86 -2.25 -1.04 -5.02
N ALA A 87 -0.92 -1.04 -4.80
CA ALA A 87 -0.04 0.02 -5.29
C ALA A 87 -0.03 0.09 -6.83
N LEU A 88 -0.03 -1.06 -7.52
CA LEU A 88 -0.16 -1.09 -8.99
C LEU A 88 -1.51 -0.55 -9.48
N TYR A 89 -2.60 -0.91 -8.79
CA TYR A 89 -3.94 -0.43 -9.12
C TYR A 89 -4.05 1.09 -8.96
N GLU A 90 -3.52 1.63 -7.86
CA GLU A 90 -3.49 3.07 -7.61
C GLU A 90 -2.62 3.81 -8.63
N TYR A 91 -1.45 3.26 -8.98
CA TYR A 91 -0.58 3.84 -10.00
C TYR A 91 -1.26 3.85 -11.38
N ALA A 92 -1.89 2.75 -11.79
CA ALA A 92 -2.58 2.66 -13.06
C ALA A 92 -3.83 3.56 -13.13
N GLY A 93 -4.55 3.74 -12.01
CA GLY A 93 -5.74 4.61 -11.95
C GLY A 93 -5.42 6.11 -11.88
N GLY A 94 -4.25 6.50 -11.35
CA GLY A 94 -3.84 7.91 -11.24
C GLY A 94 -3.55 8.60 -12.59
N ASP A 95 -3.23 7.82 -13.62
CA ASP A 95 -2.98 8.33 -14.96
C ASP A 95 -4.27 8.70 -15.71
N GLU A 96 -5.41 8.08 -15.39
CA GLU A 96 -6.69 8.38 -16.06
C GLU A 96 -7.29 9.72 -15.61
N GLU A 97 -7.21 10.07 -14.32
CA GLU A 97 -7.76 11.34 -13.79
C GLU A 97 -6.92 12.56 -14.18
N SER A 98 -5.59 12.38 -14.28
CA SER A 98 -4.67 13.45 -14.68
C SER A 98 -4.55 13.63 -16.20
N ALA A 99 -4.92 12.62 -17.00
CA ALA A 99 -5.08 12.75 -18.44
C ALA A 99 -6.36 13.51 -18.82
N ASP A 100 -7.46 13.34 -18.08
CA ASP A 100 -8.73 14.02 -18.40
C ASP A 100 -8.65 15.53 -18.14
N LEU A 101 -8.00 15.94 -17.03
CA LEU A 101 -7.78 17.37 -16.72
C LEU A 101 -6.85 18.08 -17.72
N LYS A 102 -5.90 17.37 -18.34
CA LYS A 102 -5.02 17.93 -19.39
C LYS A 102 -5.72 18.06 -20.75
N ASN A 103 -6.79 17.28 -20.97
CA ASN A 103 -7.56 17.31 -22.22
C ASN A 103 -8.78 18.25 -22.16
N LEU A 104 -8.95 19.02 -21.08
CA LEU A 104 -9.92 20.10 -21.02
C LEU A 104 -9.31 21.40 -21.62
N PRO A 105 -9.68 21.81 -22.86
CA PRO A 105 -9.14 23.00 -23.51
C PRO A 105 -9.56 24.33 -22.85
N ILE A 106 -10.28 24.29 -21.72
CA ILE A 106 -10.95 25.46 -21.13
C ILE A 106 -10.16 26.04 -19.95
N LEU A 107 -9.30 25.27 -19.27
CA LEU A 107 -8.60 25.74 -18.06
C LEU A 107 -7.24 26.42 -18.31
N SER A 108 -6.64 26.28 -19.49
CA SER A 108 -5.35 26.90 -19.80
C SER A 108 -5.42 28.42 -20.00
N GLY A 109 -6.60 28.98 -20.29
CA GLY A 109 -6.76 30.42 -20.57
C GLY A 109 -7.07 31.30 -19.37
N CYS A 110 -7.41 30.74 -18.20
CA CYS A 110 -7.89 31.51 -17.05
C CYS A 110 -6.82 31.86 -16.02
N LEU A 111 -5.61 31.29 -16.13
CA LEU A 111 -4.53 31.50 -15.14
C LEU A 111 -3.33 32.30 -15.69
N GLU A 112 -3.39 32.76 -16.93
CA GLU A 112 -2.25 33.39 -17.62
C GLU A 112 -2.48 34.88 -17.94
N ASP A 113 -3.16 35.63 -17.07
CA ASP A 113 -3.13 37.09 -17.13
C ASP A 113 -3.49 37.77 -15.80
N ASP A 114 -2.58 37.73 -14.83
CA ASP A 114 -2.58 38.69 -13.72
C ASP A 114 -1.27 39.48 -13.68
N THR A 115 -0.99 40.17 -14.78
CA THR A 115 -0.02 41.28 -14.84
C THR A 115 -0.74 42.61 -15.07
N ARG A 116 -1.88 42.82 -14.41
CA ARG A 116 -2.55 44.13 -14.42
C ARG A 116 -1.76 45.11 -13.56
N LYS A 117 -1.01 45.98 -14.23
CA LYS A 117 -0.57 47.26 -13.66
C LYS A 117 -1.79 47.97 -13.09
N VAL A 118 -1.84 48.12 -11.77
CA VAL A 118 -2.83 48.95 -11.09
C VAL A 118 -2.87 50.33 -11.76
N PRO A 119 -4.04 50.81 -12.21
CA PRO A 119 -4.09 52.08 -12.89
C PRO A 119 -4.15 53.22 -11.87
N LEU A 120 -3.30 54.21 -12.12
CA LEU A 120 -2.94 55.34 -11.25
C LEU A 120 -4.03 56.42 -11.30
N TYR A 121 -5.17 56.17 -10.65
CA TYR A 121 -6.22 57.19 -10.43
C TYR A 121 -6.83 57.16 -9.02
N LEU A 122 -6.13 56.58 -8.05
CA LEU A 122 -6.46 56.61 -6.62
C LEU A 122 -5.28 57.18 -5.80
N ALA A 123 -4.73 58.32 -6.24
CA ALA A 123 -3.80 59.15 -5.46
C ALA A 123 -4.15 60.63 -5.66
#